data_AF-A0A1Q6NJ84-F1
#
_entry.id   AF-A0A1Q6NJ84-F1
#
_cell.length_a   1.000
_cell.length_b   1.000
_cell.length_c   1.000
_cell.angle_alpha   90.00
_cell.angle_beta   90.00
_cell.angle_gamma   90.00
#
_symmetry.space_group_name_H-M   'P 1'
#
loop_
_entity.id
_entity.type
_entity.pdbx_description
1 polymer ?
#
loop_
_entity_poly.entity_id
_entity_poly.type
_entity_poly.pdbx_seq_one_letter_code
_entity_poly.pdbx_strand_id
1 'polypeptide(L)'
;MKSQVNAVKDTPIRIKILKRAFEEGWNLEQVNSELEKHFCERLYARNRYEAGLIYAFQNRISYEAWKELYQKYIEQGRNMENREDGIKKKRIFESKKQRASTYTSGIWRGEDITFKAIKDYVRKNSQNEVLETGMRTFLVEEELKHVETVEYNAGFRKFMEKNESEFSAVREKARYYFCKYLSFYIEERCQRYYEKCKEKEVAISCGKTKQELEPYKRAEQIAFAELDVLKNLSVLKAESEKIKINIPLVEKMNYVDNARLSYRTLFDRFNYFYFGFITLERAEYLYETYWEYFRELEDDRWKEHTSTFQEIWEEEMLKVANLLGVYKGSITPKRKERAFTRLAELKKRLEEKEEKLDEEYRLDALISGRQRGRGGEMYFRDFITGRRDINRDTLITFLLFVDGTTELSIEKRITKLRINTVLRNCGFAQLVPQERNFDKFISDYLGKTNRSQKIDLLYEAAQEAIERGEDFCFRKMYLPGKSNQEELLKYITESESGENL
;
A
#
# COMPACT_ATOMS: atom_id res chain seq x y z
N MET A 1 -15.46 7.15 35.99
CA MET A 1 -14.83 8.38 35.46
C MET A 1 -13.92 7.99 34.30
N LYS A 2 -14.26 8.44 33.09
CA LYS A 2 -13.50 8.19 31.85
C LYS A 2 -12.25 9.08 31.85
N SER A 3 -11.05 8.50 31.84
CA SER A 3 -9.84 9.26 31.53
C SER A 3 -9.63 9.27 30.01
N GLN A 4 -10.13 10.32 29.36
CA GLN A 4 -9.66 10.69 28.02
C GLN A 4 -8.23 11.20 28.17
N VAL A 5 -7.26 10.39 27.76
CA VAL A 5 -5.91 10.88 27.48
C VAL A 5 -6.02 11.60 26.14
N ASN A 6 -6.20 12.92 26.18
CA ASN A 6 -6.00 13.77 25.01
C ASN A 6 -4.51 13.71 24.65
N ALA A 7 -4.16 12.82 23.72
CA ALA A 7 -2.89 12.92 23.02
C ALA A 7 -2.91 14.21 22.19
N VAL A 8 -2.19 15.23 22.65
CA VAL A 8 -1.85 16.39 21.82
C VAL A 8 -1.19 15.83 20.55
N LYS A 9 -1.87 15.95 19.40
CA LYS A 9 -1.29 15.51 18.12
C LYS A 9 -0.11 16.41 17.82
N ASP A 10 1.10 15.89 18.00
CA ASP A 10 2.30 16.60 17.57
C ASP A 10 2.20 16.87 16.06
N THR A 11 2.53 18.10 15.66
CA THR A 11 2.45 18.52 14.26
C THR A 11 3.42 17.67 13.42
N PRO A 12 3.00 17.05 12.31
CA PRO A 12 3.88 16.21 11.52
C PRO A 12 5.15 16.95 11.07
N ILE A 13 6.30 16.26 11.08
CA ILE A 13 7.61 16.86 10.76
C ILE A 13 7.64 17.54 9.38
N ARG A 14 6.96 16.98 8.38
CA ARG A 14 6.77 17.59 7.06
C ARG A 14 6.18 19.00 7.18
N ILE A 15 5.15 19.17 8.01
CA ILE A 15 4.46 20.45 8.21
C ILE A 15 5.37 21.43 8.93
N LYS A 16 6.11 20.97 9.95
CA LYS A 16 7.12 21.79 10.65
C LYS A 16 8.18 22.33 9.67
N ILE A 17 8.68 21.48 8.76
CA ILE A 17 9.64 21.88 7.73
C ILE A 17 9.03 22.91 6.77
N LEU A 18 7.81 22.67 6.28
CA LEU A 18 7.15 23.61 5.35
C LEU A 18 6.87 24.97 6.00
N LYS A 19 6.50 24.99 7.29
CA LYS A 19 6.30 26.23 8.04
C LYS A 19 7.63 27.00 8.16
N ARG A 20 8.68 26.33 8.63
CA ARG A 20 10.03 26.90 8.75
C ARG A 20 10.54 27.41 7.41
N ALA A 21 10.28 26.70 6.31
CA ALA A 21 10.66 27.12 4.96
C ALA A 21 10.04 28.47 4.55
N PHE A 22 8.78 28.72 4.93
CA PHE A 22 8.17 30.03 4.70
C PHE A 22 8.75 31.12 5.61
N GLU A 23 8.98 30.82 6.89
CA GLU A 23 9.55 31.76 7.86
C GLU A 23 10.97 32.19 7.48
N GLU A 24 11.78 31.25 6.99
CA GLU A 24 13.18 31.49 6.61
C GLU A 24 13.35 31.84 5.11
N GLY A 25 12.27 31.90 4.33
CA GLY A 25 12.31 32.28 2.90
C GLY A 25 13.09 31.30 2.01
N TRP A 26 13.00 30.00 2.30
CA TRP A 26 13.69 28.94 1.55
C TRP A 26 13.16 28.82 0.12
N ASN A 27 14.06 28.51 -0.82
CA ASN A 27 13.69 28.11 -2.17
C ASN A 27 13.31 26.62 -2.24
N LEU A 28 12.71 26.18 -3.35
CA LEU A 28 12.24 24.80 -3.52
C LEU A 28 13.34 23.74 -3.33
N GLU A 29 14.56 23.99 -3.78
CA GLU A 29 15.69 23.06 -3.62
C GLU A 29 16.05 22.88 -2.13
N GLN A 30 16.11 23.99 -1.37
CA GLN A 30 16.35 23.98 0.06
C GLN A 30 15.23 23.23 0.81
N VAL A 31 13.96 23.49 0.47
CA VAL A 31 12.82 22.78 1.05
C VAL A 31 12.93 21.28 0.78
N ASN A 32 13.17 20.89 -0.48
CA ASN A 32 13.27 19.47 -0.84
C ASN A 32 14.49 18.79 -0.22
N SER A 33 15.61 19.48 -0.10
CA SER A 33 16.80 18.96 0.60
C SER A 33 16.50 18.72 2.07
N GLU A 34 15.84 19.66 2.75
CA GLU A 34 15.47 19.47 4.15
C GLU A 34 14.43 18.37 4.34
N LEU A 35 13.40 18.32 3.49
CA LEU A 35 12.44 17.21 3.49
C LEU A 35 13.15 15.86 3.37
N GLU A 36 14.12 15.75 2.45
CA GLU A 36 14.90 14.54 2.23
C GLU A 36 15.76 14.16 3.45
N LYS A 37 16.40 15.13 4.12
CA LYS A 37 17.14 14.89 5.39
C LYS A 37 16.26 14.32 6.51
N HIS A 38 14.98 14.67 6.54
CA HIS A 38 14.02 14.18 7.53
C HIS A 38 13.14 13.05 7.01
N PHE A 39 13.57 12.36 5.94
CA PHE A 39 12.86 11.24 5.29
C PHE A 39 11.42 11.55 4.88
N CYS A 40 11.13 12.83 4.68
CA CYS A 40 9.86 13.30 4.15
C CYS A 40 9.88 13.23 2.63
N GLU A 41 8.70 13.02 2.06
CA GLU A 41 8.54 12.98 0.62
C GLU A 41 8.87 14.35 0.02
N ARG A 42 9.48 14.42 -1.16
CA ARG A 42 9.74 15.72 -1.79
C ARG A 42 8.43 16.37 -2.24
N LEU A 43 8.41 17.69 -2.35
CA LEU A 43 7.32 18.38 -3.02
C LEU A 43 7.34 18.00 -4.50
N TYR A 44 6.28 17.34 -4.96
CA TYR A 44 6.23 16.78 -6.32
C TYR A 44 4.91 17.03 -7.06
N ALA A 45 4.21 18.12 -6.70
CA ALA A 45 2.95 18.55 -7.31
C ALA A 45 1.89 17.42 -7.36
N ARG A 46 1.85 16.57 -6.32
CA ARG A 46 0.96 15.41 -6.28
C ARG A 46 -0.52 15.81 -6.26
N ASN A 47 -0.81 17.00 -5.79
CA ASN A 47 -2.13 17.59 -5.76
C ASN A 47 -2.02 19.11 -5.98
N ARG A 48 -3.18 19.76 -6.17
CA ARG A 48 -3.24 21.22 -6.41
C ARG A 48 -2.55 22.01 -5.30
N TYR A 49 -2.66 21.54 -4.06
CA TYR A 49 -2.07 22.20 -2.92
C TYR A 49 -0.54 22.16 -2.95
N GLU A 50 0.04 20.99 -3.17
CA GLU A 50 1.49 20.80 -3.27
C GLU A 50 2.07 21.53 -4.49
N ALA A 51 1.32 21.57 -5.61
CA ALA A 51 1.67 22.41 -6.75
C ALA A 51 1.72 23.90 -6.35
N GLY A 52 0.72 24.36 -5.59
CA GLY A 52 0.72 25.71 -5.03
C GLY A 52 1.96 25.99 -4.18
N LEU A 53 2.33 25.07 -3.28
CA LEU A 53 3.54 25.20 -2.46
C LEU A 53 4.81 25.24 -3.30
N ILE A 54 4.92 24.41 -4.35
CA ILE A 54 6.05 24.43 -5.29
C ILE A 54 6.20 25.81 -5.91
N TYR A 55 5.11 26.37 -6.42
CA TYR A 55 5.12 27.72 -6.99
C TYR A 55 5.54 28.77 -5.95
N ALA A 56 5.05 28.63 -4.71
CA ALA A 56 5.40 29.52 -3.62
C ALA A 56 6.91 29.53 -3.34
N PHE A 57 7.51 28.35 -3.14
CA PHE A 57 8.93 28.25 -2.84
C PHE A 57 9.84 28.56 -4.04
N GLN A 58 9.41 28.29 -5.26
CA GLN A 58 10.15 28.68 -6.46
C GLN A 58 10.24 30.21 -6.62
N ASN A 59 9.14 30.90 -6.33
CA ASN A 59 9.05 32.36 -6.48
C ASN A 59 9.30 33.12 -5.16
N ARG A 60 9.72 32.43 -4.10
CA ARG A 60 9.94 32.98 -2.75
C ARG A 60 8.76 33.81 -2.23
N ILE A 61 7.56 33.31 -2.48
CA ILE A 61 6.31 33.95 -2.06
C ILE A 61 6.17 33.75 -0.54
N SER A 62 5.82 34.82 0.19
CA SER A 62 5.50 34.69 1.61
C SER A 62 4.27 33.81 1.82
N TYR A 63 4.17 33.20 3.00
CA TYR A 63 3.03 32.34 3.34
C TYR A 63 1.69 33.06 3.14
N GLU A 64 1.55 34.30 3.61
CA GLU A 64 0.30 35.07 3.49
C GLU A 64 -0.06 35.38 2.03
N ALA A 65 0.92 35.81 1.23
CA ALA A 65 0.69 36.09 -0.18
C ALA A 65 0.32 34.81 -0.95
N TRP A 66 0.98 33.69 -0.66
CA TRP A 66 0.64 32.39 -1.23
C TRP A 66 -0.75 31.92 -0.79
N LYS A 67 -1.11 32.08 0.48
CA LYS A 67 -2.42 31.72 1.03
C LYS A 67 -3.52 32.46 0.30
N GLU A 68 -3.39 33.78 0.13
CA GLU A 68 -4.34 34.58 -0.64
C GLU A 68 -4.44 34.13 -2.10
N LEU A 69 -3.31 33.88 -2.76
CA LEU A 69 -3.27 33.40 -4.15
C LEU A 69 -4.00 32.07 -4.30
N TYR A 70 -3.71 31.13 -3.41
CA TYR A 70 -4.30 29.79 -3.41
C TYR A 70 -5.80 29.85 -3.07
N GLN A 71 -6.22 30.65 -2.09
CA GLN A 71 -7.64 30.86 -1.77
C GLN A 71 -8.39 31.49 -2.94
N LYS A 72 -7.87 32.56 -3.55
CA LYS A 72 -8.46 33.18 -4.75
C LYS A 72 -8.59 32.17 -5.89
N TYR A 73 -7.59 31.33 -6.13
CA TYR A 73 -7.65 30.25 -7.13
C TYR A 73 -8.77 29.25 -6.84
N ILE A 74 -8.91 28.79 -5.59
CA ILE A 74 -9.96 27.84 -5.18
C ILE A 74 -11.36 28.48 -5.24
N GLU A 75 -11.53 29.72 -4.78
CA GLU A 75 -12.78 30.46 -4.79
C GLU A 75 -13.24 30.80 -6.21
N GLN A 76 -12.33 31.19 -7.09
CA GLN A 76 -12.64 31.42 -8.50
C GLN A 76 -13.08 30.14 -9.19
N GLY A 77 -12.48 28.98 -8.83
CA GLY A 77 -12.97 27.67 -9.23
C GLY A 77 -14.40 27.38 -8.76
N ARG A 78 -14.73 27.70 -7.50
CA ARG A 78 -16.08 27.52 -6.92
C ARG A 78 -17.13 28.51 -7.48
N ASN A 79 -16.75 29.76 -7.71
CA ASN A 79 -17.63 30.79 -8.28
C ASN A 79 -17.93 30.53 -9.77
N MET A 80 -16.97 29.96 -10.50
CA MET A 80 -17.19 29.41 -11.84
C MET A 80 -18.07 28.17 -11.85
N GLU A 81 -18.25 27.46 -10.73
CA GLU A 81 -19.18 26.33 -10.63
C GLU A 81 -20.64 26.74 -10.33
N ASN A 82 -20.86 27.96 -9.82
CA ASN A 82 -22.17 28.43 -9.32
C ASN A 82 -22.94 29.37 -10.28
N ARG A 83 -22.33 29.91 -11.35
CA ARG A 83 -23.03 30.71 -12.40
C ARG A 83 -23.82 29.82 -13.36
N GLU A 84 -24.84 30.29 -14.09
CA GLU A 84 -25.56 29.45 -15.10
C GLU A 84 -24.63 28.90 -16.20
N ASP A 85 -23.68 29.69 -16.70
CA ASP A 85 -22.59 29.22 -17.55
C ASP A 85 -21.62 28.29 -16.83
N GLY A 86 -21.53 28.47 -15.51
CA GLY A 86 -20.85 27.62 -14.57
C GLY A 86 -21.56 26.31 -14.27
N ILE A 87 -22.88 26.24 -14.36
CA ILE A 87 -23.75 25.06 -14.19
C ILE A 87 -23.82 24.32 -15.52
N LYS A 88 -23.81 25.02 -16.67
CA LYS A 88 -23.55 24.41 -17.98
C LYS A 88 -22.12 23.91 -18.09
N LYS A 89 -21.11 24.69 -17.67
CA LYS A 89 -19.72 24.24 -17.57
C LYS A 89 -19.53 23.19 -16.50
N LYS A 90 -20.29 23.15 -15.40
CA LYS A 90 -20.27 22.13 -14.34
C LYS A 90 -21.06 20.91 -14.75
N ARG A 91 -22.12 20.99 -15.55
CA ARG A 91 -22.69 19.82 -16.24
C ARG A 91 -21.77 19.33 -17.34
N ILE A 92 -21.05 20.22 -18.04
CA ILE A 92 -20.00 19.87 -19.01
C ILE A 92 -18.72 19.40 -18.29
N PHE A 93 -18.45 19.82 -17.05
CA PHE A 93 -17.27 19.52 -16.24
C PHE A 93 -17.57 18.40 -15.26
N GLU A 94 -18.82 18.05 -14.98
CA GLU A 94 -19.31 16.84 -14.29
C GLU A 94 -19.59 15.76 -15.31
N SER A 95 -20.08 16.08 -16.52
CA SER A 95 -19.97 15.16 -17.65
C SER A 95 -18.53 15.05 -18.15
N LYS A 96 -17.69 16.09 -18.01
CA LYS A 96 -16.22 16.03 -18.12
C LYS A 96 -15.50 15.78 -16.81
N LYS A 97 -16.14 15.37 -15.70
CA LYS A 97 -15.51 14.82 -14.48
C LYS A 97 -16.06 13.43 -14.22
N GLN A 98 -17.11 13.02 -14.92
CA GLN A 98 -17.33 11.68 -15.44
C GLN A 98 -16.40 11.44 -16.66
N ARG A 99 -16.09 12.49 -17.45
CA ARG A 99 -14.98 12.49 -18.44
C ARG A 99 -13.67 13.16 -17.96
N ALA A 100 -13.38 13.40 -16.68
CA ALA A 100 -12.01 13.78 -16.19
C ALA A 100 -11.65 13.25 -14.78
N SER A 101 -12.50 12.58 -14.00
CA SER A 101 -13.12 11.33 -14.46
C SER A 101 -12.09 10.56 -15.28
N THR A 102 -12.04 10.84 -16.57
CA THR A 102 -11.12 10.22 -17.50
C THR A 102 -9.63 10.57 -17.39
N TYR A 103 -9.17 11.58 -16.64
CA TYR A 103 -7.72 11.81 -16.45
C TYR A 103 -7.11 10.97 -15.31
N THR A 104 -7.93 10.42 -14.40
CA THR A 104 -7.51 9.43 -13.39
C THR A 104 -8.36 8.15 -13.36
N SER A 105 -9.37 8.02 -14.22
CA SER A 105 -10.26 6.84 -14.31
C SER A 105 -10.82 6.59 -15.72
N GLY A 106 -10.21 7.12 -16.77
CA GLY A 106 -10.68 6.89 -18.16
C GLY A 106 -10.49 5.45 -18.63
N ILE A 107 -9.62 4.72 -17.92
CA ILE A 107 -9.34 3.31 -18.12
C ILE A 107 -10.28 2.43 -17.30
N TRP A 108 -10.71 2.91 -16.13
CA TRP A 108 -11.53 2.16 -15.19
C TRP A 108 -13.01 2.57 -15.33
N ARG A 109 -13.65 2.25 -16.46
CA ARG A 109 -15.10 2.43 -16.61
C ARG A 109 -15.83 1.25 -15.97
N GLY A 110 -16.18 1.39 -14.69
CA GLY A 110 -16.95 0.41 -13.94
C GLY A 110 -16.40 0.19 -12.53
N GLU A 111 -17.17 -0.50 -11.68
CA GLU A 111 -16.72 -0.89 -10.34
C GLU A 111 -15.59 -1.94 -10.38
N ASP A 112 -15.48 -2.63 -11.52
CA ASP A 112 -14.64 -3.81 -11.71
C ASP A 112 -13.51 -3.56 -12.69
N ILE A 113 -12.28 -3.74 -12.21
CA ILE A 113 -11.05 -3.59 -12.98
C ILE A 113 -10.69 -4.93 -13.62
N THR A 114 -10.62 -4.98 -14.96
CA THR A 114 -10.19 -6.17 -15.68
C THR A 114 -8.67 -6.24 -15.84
N PHE A 115 -8.14 -7.43 -16.06
CA PHE A 115 -6.72 -7.62 -16.31
C PHE A 115 -6.25 -6.87 -17.58
N LYS A 116 -7.03 -6.92 -18.66
CA LYS A 116 -6.78 -6.13 -19.87
C LYS A 116 -6.67 -4.64 -19.59
N ALA A 117 -7.53 -4.09 -18.73
CA ALA A 117 -7.47 -2.68 -18.37
C ALA A 117 -6.18 -2.32 -17.61
N ILE A 118 -5.62 -3.22 -16.79
CA ILE A 118 -4.28 -3.05 -16.19
C ILE A 118 -3.20 -3.06 -17.26
N LYS A 119 -3.21 -4.05 -18.16
CA LYS A 119 -2.22 -4.14 -19.25
C LYS A 119 -2.24 -2.89 -20.14
N ASP A 120 -3.43 -2.40 -20.48
CA ASP A 120 -3.61 -1.19 -21.29
C ASP A 120 -3.12 0.04 -20.53
N TYR A 121 -3.40 0.14 -19.23
CA TYR A 121 -2.85 1.20 -18.37
C TYR A 121 -1.33 1.17 -18.33
N VAL A 122 -0.72 0.02 -18.07
CA VAL A 122 0.74 -0.13 -18.02
C VAL A 122 1.36 0.18 -19.37
N ARG A 123 0.81 -0.35 -20.48
CA ARG A 123 1.32 -0.11 -21.83
C ARG A 123 1.31 1.38 -22.19
N LYS A 124 0.20 2.08 -21.94
CA LYS A 124 0.07 3.53 -22.19
C LYS A 124 1.10 4.34 -21.40
N ASN A 125 1.40 3.93 -20.17
CA ASN A 125 2.36 4.60 -19.30
C ASN A 125 3.82 4.08 -19.45
N SER A 126 4.04 3.01 -20.24
CA SER A 126 5.37 2.40 -20.47
C SER A 126 6.05 2.83 -21.78
N GLN A 127 5.34 3.41 -22.76
CA GLN A 127 5.91 3.89 -24.05
C GLN A 127 6.92 5.04 -23.92
N ASN A 128 7.34 5.29 -22.69
CA ASN A 128 7.88 6.53 -22.22
C ASN A 128 8.85 6.10 -21.08
N GLU A 129 9.72 5.11 -21.37
CA GLU A 129 10.74 4.62 -20.42
C GLU A 129 11.88 5.61 -20.24
N VAL A 130 12.03 6.56 -21.16
CA VAL A 130 12.75 7.84 -20.96
C VAL A 130 11.75 8.95 -20.65
N LEU A 131 10.86 8.73 -19.67
CA LEU A 131 10.03 9.82 -19.18
C LEU A 131 10.91 10.73 -18.34
N GLU A 132 11.49 11.74 -18.98
CA GLU A 132 11.37 13.20 -18.70
C GLU A 132 10.88 13.69 -17.32
N THR A 133 10.84 12.90 -16.26
CA THR A 133 10.37 13.33 -14.93
C THR A 133 11.41 14.17 -14.20
N GLY A 134 12.70 13.93 -14.47
CA GLY A 134 13.80 14.84 -14.09
C GLY A 134 13.91 16.02 -15.04
N MET A 135 13.93 15.77 -16.36
CA MET A 135 14.09 16.81 -17.38
C MET A 135 12.91 17.78 -17.47
N ARG A 136 11.64 17.38 -17.30
CA ARG A 136 10.51 18.33 -17.36
C ARG A 136 10.35 19.17 -16.11
N THR A 137 10.67 18.63 -14.92
CA THR A 137 10.69 19.46 -13.71
C THR A 137 11.83 20.47 -13.80
N PHE A 138 13.01 20.03 -14.28
CA PHE A 138 14.15 20.90 -14.59
C PHE A 138 13.83 21.93 -15.69
N LEU A 139 13.17 21.55 -16.79
CA LEU A 139 12.81 22.44 -17.90
C LEU A 139 11.71 23.43 -17.51
N VAL A 140 10.74 23.03 -16.67
CA VAL A 140 9.77 23.95 -16.08
C VAL A 140 10.47 24.88 -15.09
N GLU A 141 11.39 24.39 -14.26
CA GLU A 141 12.25 25.22 -13.38
C GLU A 141 13.14 26.18 -14.18
N GLU A 142 13.62 25.80 -15.38
CA GLU A 142 14.42 26.64 -16.28
C GLU A 142 13.58 27.68 -17.02
N GLU A 143 12.44 27.29 -17.60
CA GLU A 143 11.48 28.20 -18.25
C GLU A 143 10.93 29.24 -17.26
N LEU A 144 10.81 28.89 -15.98
CA LEU A 144 10.32 29.76 -14.91
C LEU A 144 11.36 30.79 -14.42
N LYS A 145 12.66 30.57 -14.66
CA LYS A 145 13.69 31.62 -14.43
C LYS A 145 13.51 32.82 -15.37
N HIS A 146 12.69 32.70 -16.41
CA HIS A 146 12.49 33.70 -17.46
C HIS A 146 11.07 34.25 -17.54
N VAL A 147 10.20 33.98 -16.56
CA VAL A 147 8.89 34.65 -16.50
C VAL A 147 9.08 36.03 -15.90
N GLU A 148 9.38 37.00 -16.77
CA GLU A 148 9.25 38.43 -16.46
C GLU A 148 7.81 38.72 -16.03
N THR A 149 7.64 39.13 -14.77
CA THR A 149 6.63 40.06 -14.22
C THR A 149 5.33 40.31 -15.01
N VAL A 150 4.64 39.26 -15.45
CA VAL A 150 3.21 39.35 -15.79
C VAL A 150 2.43 39.07 -14.52
N GLU A 151 1.56 40.02 -14.12
CA GLU A 151 0.71 40.02 -12.92
C GLU A 151 0.73 38.70 -12.13
N TYR A 152 1.31 38.76 -10.93
CA TYR A 152 1.56 37.63 -10.01
C TYR A 152 0.42 36.58 -9.93
N ASN A 153 -0.83 37.02 -10.07
CA ASN A 153 -2.04 36.18 -10.13
C ASN A 153 -2.20 35.36 -11.43
N ALA A 154 -1.91 35.95 -12.59
CA ALA A 154 -2.01 35.32 -13.90
C ALA A 154 -0.92 34.24 -14.09
N GLY A 155 0.30 34.51 -13.61
CA GLY A 155 1.39 33.54 -13.56
C GLY A 155 1.06 32.32 -12.71
N PHE A 156 0.51 32.55 -11.51
CA PHE A 156 0.09 31.47 -10.61
C PHE A 156 -1.01 30.60 -11.23
N ARG A 157 -2.06 31.22 -11.80
CA ARG A 157 -3.15 30.46 -12.43
C ARG A 157 -2.65 29.66 -13.63
N LYS A 158 -1.85 30.27 -14.51
CA LYS A 158 -1.28 29.58 -15.67
C LYS A 158 -0.40 28.41 -15.23
N PHE A 159 0.38 28.58 -14.17
CA PHE A 159 1.15 27.48 -13.55
C PHE A 159 0.23 26.38 -13.04
N MET A 160 -0.83 26.71 -12.29
CA MET A 160 -1.75 25.72 -11.74
C MET A 160 -2.51 24.94 -12.83
N GLU A 161 -2.93 25.62 -13.90
CA GLU A 161 -3.57 25.02 -15.08
C GLU A 161 -2.59 24.16 -15.89
N LYS A 162 -1.37 24.67 -16.14
CA LYS A 162 -0.26 23.92 -16.77
C LYS A 162 0.06 22.68 -15.93
N ASN A 163 0.19 22.83 -14.61
CA ASN A 163 0.43 21.73 -13.67
C ASN A 163 -0.70 20.69 -13.68
N GLU A 164 -1.96 21.14 -13.73
CA GLU A 164 -3.11 20.24 -13.82
C GLU A 164 -3.13 19.47 -15.15
N SER A 165 -2.74 20.10 -16.25
CA SER A 165 -2.64 19.47 -17.58
C SER A 165 -1.41 18.57 -17.76
N GLU A 166 -0.27 18.91 -17.14
CA GLU A 166 1.03 18.25 -17.37
C GLU A 166 1.39 17.24 -16.27
N PHE A 167 1.07 17.54 -15.00
CA PHE A 167 1.44 16.69 -13.86
C PHE A 167 0.35 15.70 -13.48
N SER A 168 -0.82 15.66 -14.15
CA SER A 168 -1.74 14.52 -14.02
C SER A 168 -1.08 13.20 -14.44
N ALA A 169 -0.08 13.25 -15.31
CA ALA A 169 0.71 12.09 -15.77
C ALA A 169 1.89 11.73 -14.84
N VAL A 170 2.36 12.67 -14.01
CA VAL A 170 3.53 12.53 -13.13
C VAL A 170 3.14 12.11 -11.70
N ARG A 171 1.95 12.54 -11.25
CA ARG A 171 1.23 12.06 -10.04
C ARG A 171 1.12 10.53 -9.94
N GLU A 172 1.34 9.86 -11.06
CA GLU A 172 0.96 8.49 -11.30
C GLU A 172 2.06 7.47 -11.08
N LYS A 173 3.29 7.90 -10.83
CA LYS A 173 4.45 6.99 -10.87
C LYS A 173 4.39 5.85 -9.86
N ALA A 174 3.98 6.10 -8.61
CA ALA A 174 3.83 5.04 -7.62
C ALA A 174 2.73 4.04 -8.01
N ARG A 175 1.58 4.53 -8.48
CA ARG A 175 0.48 3.70 -9.01
C ARG A 175 0.90 2.93 -10.25
N TYR A 176 1.65 3.57 -11.16
CA TYR A 176 2.22 2.95 -12.34
C TYR A 176 3.14 1.79 -11.99
N TYR A 177 4.11 1.97 -11.08
CA TYR A 177 4.99 0.88 -10.66
C TYR A 177 4.23 -0.23 -9.96
N PHE A 178 3.25 0.12 -9.10
CA PHE A 178 2.38 -0.86 -8.48
C PHE A 178 1.62 -1.69 -9.52
N CYS A 179 0.95 -1.05 -10.49
CA CYS A 179 0.24 -1.75 -11.56
C CYS A 179 1.16 -2.49 -12.54
N LYS A 180 2.37 -1.98 -12.81
CA LYS A 180 3.37 -2.63 -13.70
C LYS A 180 3.89 -3.92 -13.09
N TYR A 181 4.22 -3.91 -11.79
CA TYR A 181 4.64 -5.13 -11.11
C TYR A 181 3.46 -6.07 -10.85
N LEU A 182 2.25 -5.54 -10.59
CA LEU A 182 1.03 -6.35 -10.57
C LEU A 182 0.76 -7.01 -11.93
N SER A 183 0.98 -6.32 -13.05
CA SER A 183 0.82 -6.93 -14.37
C SER A 183 1.80 -8.06 -14.57
N PHE A 184 3.09 -7.88 -14.20
CA PHE A 184 4.07 -8.98 -14.27
C PHE A 184 3.65 -10.20 -13.43
N TYR A 185 3.18 -9.96 -12.21
CA TYR A 185 2.69 -11.02 -11.32
C TYR A 185 1.55 -11.85 -11.94
N ILE A 186 0.58 -11.18 -12.59
CA ILE A 186 -0.56 -11.85 -13.22
C ILE A 186 -0.17 -12.47 -14.57
N GLU A 187 0.61 -11.77 -15.40
CA GLU A 187 1.05 -12.21 -16.73
C GLU A 187 1.81 -13.53 -16.65
N GLU A 188 2.69 -13.70 -15.68
CA GLU A 188 3.49 -14.91 -15.52
C GLU A 188 2.61 -16.14 -15.18
N ARG A 189 1.60 -15.99 -14.31
CA ARG A 189 0.63 -17.04 -13.99
C ARG A 189 -0.26 -17.37 -15.19
N CYS A 190 -0.68 -16.34 -15.93
CA CYS A 190 -1.42 -16.53 -17.17
C CYS A 190 -0.59 -17.32 -18.18
N GLN A 191 0.70 -16.99 -18.33
CA GLN A 191 1.61 -17.68 -19.24
C GLN A 191 1.79 -19.16 -18.86
N ARG A 192 1.98 -19.46 -17.56
CA ARG A 192 2.01 -20.85 -17.06
C ARG A 192 0.73 -21.61 -17.40
N TYR A 193 -0.44 -21.00 -17.20
CA TYR A 193 -1.72 -21.59 -17.57
C TYR A 193 -1.85 -21.84 -19.08
N TYR A 194 -1.45 -20.87 -19.92
CA TYR A 194 -1.52 -20.99 -21.37
C TYR A 194 -0.59 -22.07 -21.91
N GLU A 195 0.60 -22.21 -21.32
CA GLU A 195 1.54 -23.30 -21.65
C GLU A 195 0.93 -24.66 -21.36
N LYS A 196 0.30 -24.85 -20.19
CA LYS A 196 -0.37 -26.12 -19.85
C LYS A 196 -1.59 -26.40 -20.70
N CYS A 197 -2.34 -25.36 -21.08
CA CYS A 197 -3.40 -25.51 -22.09
C CYS A 197 -2.81 -26.01 -23.41
N LYS A 198 -1.78 -25.35 -23.94
CA LYS A 198 -1.14 -25.70 -25.22
C LYS A 198 -0.57 -27.12 -25.22
N GLU A 199 0.12 -27.52 -24.15
CA GLU A 199 0.64 -28.89 -23.98
C GLU A 199 -0.50 -29.93 -24.08
N LYS A 200 -1.65 -29.65 -23.48
CA LYS A 200 -2.84 -30.51 -23.56
C LYS A 200 -3.44 -30.54 -24.96
N GLU A 201 -3.55 -29.40 -25.65
CA GLU A 201 -4.05 -29.35 -27.04
C GLU A 201 -3.17 -30.18 -27.97
N VAL A 202 -1.84 -30.04 -27.84
CA VAL A 202 -0.86 -30.83 -28.60
C VAL A 202 -1.00 -32.33 -28.29
N ALA A 203 -1.09 -32.70 -27.01
CA ALA A 203 -1.25 -34.09 -26.60
C ALA A 203 -2.50 -34.75 -27.20
N ILE A 204 -3.63 -34.03 -27.26
CA ILE A 204 -4.86 -34.51 -27.90
C ILE A 204 -4.67 -34.65 -29.41
N SER A 205 -4.03 -33.68 -30.06
CA SER A 205 -3.77 -33.72 -31.50
C SER A 205 -2.86 -34.89 -31.91
N CYS A 206 -1.96 -35.31 -31.02
CA CYS A 206 -1.10 -36.48 -31.22
C CYS A 206 -1.83 -37.83 -30.98
N GLY A 207 -3.13 -37.81 -30.70
CA GLY A 207 -3.93 -39.03 -30.54
C GLY A 207 -3.73 -39.77 -29.22
N LYS A 208 -3.21 -39.09 -28.16
CA LYS A 208 -3.03 -39.71 -26.84
C LYS A 208 -4.35 -40.24 -26.29
N THR A 209 -4.29 -41.37 -25.60
CA THR A 209 -5.44 -42.00 -24.95
C THR A 209 -5.93 -41.17 -23.74
N LYS A 210 -7.13 -41.46 -23.25
CA LYS A 210 -7.67 -40.77 -22.06
C LYS A 210 -6.78 -40.89 -20.82
N GLN A 211 -6.17 -42.06 -20.59
CA GLN A 211 -5.28 -42.27 -19.45
C GLN A 211 -4.01 -41.42 -19.56
N GLU A 212 -3.45 -41.30 -20.75
CA GLU A 212 -2.24 -40.50 -21.02
C GLU A 212 -2.48 -38.99 -20.98
N LEU A 213 -3.74 -38.55 -21.08
CA LEU A 213 -4.14 -37.15 -21.00
C LEU A 213 -4.38 -36.66 -19.56
N GLU A 214 -4.55 -37.57 -18.59
CA GLU A 214 -4.85 -37.20 -17.22
C GLU A 214 -3.76 -36.33 -16.55
N PRO A 215 -2.45 -36.57 -16.77
CA PRO A 215 -1.40 -35.68 -16.27
C PRO A 215 -1.50 -34.25 -16.84
N TYR A 216 -1.85 -34.10 -18.12
CA TYR A 216 -2.01 -32.80 -18.77
C TYR A 216 -3.23 -32.05 -18.24
N LYS A 217 -4.34 -32.76 -18.02
CA LYS A 217 -5.53 -32.21 -17.36
C LYS A 217 -5.18 -31.72 -15.96
N ARG A 218 -4.49 -32.53 -15.15
CA ARG A 218 -4.08 -32.15 -13.78
C ARG A 218 -3.13 -30.95 -13.78
N ALA A 219 -2.18 -30.90 -14.72
CA ALA A 219 -1.29 -29.76 -14.88
C ALA A 219 -2.04 -28.47 -15.24
N GLU A 220 -3.02 -28.54 -16.15
CA GLU A 220 -3.90 -27.41 -16.47
C GLU A 220 -4.69 -26.95 -15.24
N GLN A 221 -5.25 -27.88 -14.46
CA GLN A 221 -6.00 -27.55 -13.23
C GLN A 221 -5.14 -26.86 -12.17
N ILE A 222 -3.92 -27.34 -11.96
CA ILE A 222 -2.97 -26.73 -11.01
C ILE A 222 -2.62 -25.31 -11.47
N ALA A 223 -2.26 -25.14 -12.76
CA ALA A 223 -1.94 -23.82 -13.29
C ALA A 223 -3.16 -22.88 -13.29
N PHE A 224 -4.37 -23.39 -13.51
CA PHE A 224 -5.60 -22.62 -13.40
C PHE A 224 -5.85 -22.13 -11.97
N ALA A 225 -5.55 -22.94 -10.95
CA ALA A 225 -5.72 -22.57 -9.54
C ALA A 225 -4.81 -21.40 -9.14
N GLU A 226 -3.72 -21.14 -9.87
CA GLU A 226 -2.87 -19.96 -9.66
C GLU A 226 -3.48 -18.66 -10.23
N LEU A 227 -4.56 -18.72 -11.02
CA LEU A 227 -5.30 -17.56 -11.52
C LEU A 227 -6.36 -17.04 -10.53
N ASP A 228 -6.27 -17.40 -9.26
CA ASP A 228 -7.23 -17.08 -8.19
C ASP A 228 -7.39 -15.57 -7.91
N VAL A 229 -6.41 -14.76 -8.32
CA VAL A 229 -6.48 -13.29 -8.32
C VAL A 229 -7.39 -12.74 -9.44
N LEU A 230 -7.90 -13.60 -10.32
CA LEU A 230 -8.85 -13.26 -11.38
C LEU A 230 -10.22 -13.91 -11.13
N LYS A 231 -11.28 -13.10 -11.17
CA LYS A 231 -12.68 -13.49 -10.99
C LYS A 231 -13.35 -13.80 -12.33
N ASN A 232 -14.51 -14.46 -12.25
CA ASN A 232 -15.37 -14.81 -13.39
C ASN A 232 -14.75 -15.81 -14.38
N LEU A 233 -13.91 -16.71 -13.88
CA LEU A 233 -13.28 -17.78 -14.65
C LEU A 233 -13.95 -19.16 -14.44
N SER A 234 -15.18 -19.21 -13.92
CA SER A 234 -15.90 -20.47 -13.65
C SER A 234 -16.05 -21.35 -14.89
N VAL A 235 -16.24 -20.74 -16.07
CA VAL A 235 -16.28 -21.45 -17.36
C VAL A 235 -14.96 -22.16 -17.63
N LEU A 236 -13.83 -21.49 -17.43
CA LEU A 236 -12.50 -22.08 -17.60
C LEU A 236 -12.19 -23.13 -16.53
N LYS A 237 -12.69 -22.95 -15.30
CA LYS A 237 -12.59 -23.96 -14.24
C LYS A 237 -13.25 -25.27 -14.66
N ALA A 238 -14.52 -25.21 -15.07
CA ALA A 238 -15.28 -26.37 -15.54
C ALA A 238 -14.66 -27.01 -16.79
N GLU A 239 -14.01 -26.20 -17.64
CA GLU A 239 -13.29 -26.68 -18.83
C GLU A 239 -12.00 -27.42 -18.46
N SER A 240 -11.25 -26.93 -17.47
CA SER A 240 -10.00 -27.58 -17.00
C SER A 240 -10.24 -28.96 -16.39
N GLU A 241 -11.46 -29.24 -15.94
CA GLU A 241 -11.88 -30.55 -15.39
C GLU A 241 -12.18 -31.59 -16.46
N LYS A 242 -12.31 -31.18 -17.73
CA LYS A 242 -12.64 -32.07 -18.84
C LYS A 242 -11.38 -32.49 -19.59
N ILE A 243 -11.40 -33.68 -20.18
CA ILE A 243 -10.35 -34.13 -21.11
C ILE A 243 -10.55 -33.48 -22.49
N LYS A 244 -11.79 -33.40 -22.96
CA LYS A 244 -12.11 -32.77 -24.25
C LYS A 244 -11.91 -31.26 -24.19
N ILE A 245 -11.40 -30.69 -25.28
CA ILE A 245 -11.30 -29.24 -25.47
C ILE A 245 -12.55 -28.77 -26.23
N ASN A 246 -13.32 -27.92 -25.58
CA ASN A 246 -14.46 -27.20 -26.12
C ASN A 246 -14.13 -25.71 -26.34
N ILE A 247 -13.16 -25.18 -25.59
CA ILE A 247 -12.72 -23.78 -25.67
C ILE A 247 -11.25 -23.74 -26.13
N PRO A 248 -10.96 -23.27 -27.36
CA PRO A 248 -9.58 -23.13 -27.85
C PRO A 248 -8.77 -22.13 -27.02
N LEU A 249 -7.44 -22.30 -27.00
CA LEU A 249 -6.52 -21.42 -26.27
C LEU A 249 -6.76 -19.92 -26.50
N VAL A 250 -6.97 -19.49 -27.75
CA VAL A 250 -7.21 -18.06 -28.07
C VAL A 250 -8.45 -17.51 -27.36
N GLU A 251 -9.50 -18.32 -27.25
CA GLU A 251 -10.71 -17.92 -26.54
C GLU A 251 -10.49 -17.93 -25.02
N LYS A 252 -9.74 -18.90 -24.48
CA LYS A 252 -9.31 -18.89 -23.07
C LYS A 252 -8.54 -17.62 -22.71
N MET A 253 -7.65 -17.16 -23.58
CA MET A 253 -6.91 -15.90 -23.39
C MET A 253 -7.86 -14.70 -23.31
N ASN A 254 -8.90 -14.66 -24.14
CA ASN A 254 -9.92 -13.61 -24.08
C ASN A 254 -10.72 -13.63 -22.76
N TYR A 255 -11.07 -14.82 -22.23
CA TYR A 255 -11.70 -14.93 -20.91
C TYR A 255 -10.80 -14.35 -19.81
N VAL A 256 -9.52 -14.72 -19.81
CA VAL A 256 -8.53 -14.24 -18.82
C VAL A 256 -8.30 -12.73 -18.92
N ASP A 257 -8.20 -12.18 -20.13
CA ASP A 257 -8.01 -10.74 -20.34
C ASP A 257 -9.19 -9.91 -19.83
N ASN A 258 -10.42 -10.43 -19.98
CA ASN A 258 -11.63 -9.75 -19.52
C ASN A 258 -12.00 -10.11 -18.07
N ALA A 259 -11.23 -10.97 -17.41
CA ALA A 259 -11.43 -11.34 -16.01
C ALA A 259 -11.19 -10.14 -15.08
N ARG A 260 -11.99 -10.06 -14.02
CA ARG A 260 -11.93 -8.98 -13.04
C ARG A 260 -10.92 -9.31 -11.94
N LEU A 261 -10.26 -8.31 -11.35
CA LEU A 261 -9.38 -8.57 -10.22
C LEU A 261 -10.14 -8.99 -8.95
N SER A 262 -9.54 -9.92 -8.22
CA SER A 262 -9.85 -10.20 -6.82
C SER A 262 -8.87 -9.46 -5.92
N TYR A 263 -9.25 -8.27 -5.46
CA TYR A 263 -8.42 -7.49 -4.53
C TYR A 263 -8.25 -8.20 -3.19
N ARG A 264 -9.28 -8.94 -2.72
CA ARG A 264 -9.21 -9.81 -1.53
C ARG A 264 -8.09 -10.82 -1.68
N THR A 265 -8.15 -11.64 -2.73
CA THR A 265 -7.15 -12.68 -2.97
C THR A 265 -5.75 -12.08 -3.15
N LEU A 266 -5.63 -10.96 -3.86
CA LEU A 266 -4.34 -10.27 -4.02
C LEU A 266 -3.77 -9.81 -2.67
N PHE A 267 -4.59 -9.21 -1.82
CA PHE A 267 -4.16 -8.80 -0.48
C PHE A 267 -3.83 -10.00 0.41
N ASP A 268 -4.61 -11.08 0.34
CA ASP A 268 -4.36 -12.30 1.11
C ASP A 268 -3.04 -12.97 0.69
N ARG A 269 -2.74 -13.04 -0.61
CA ARG A 269 -1.45 -13.52 -1.14
C ARG A 269 -0.29 -12.64 -0.66
N PHE A 270 -0.48 -11.32 -0.68
CA PHE A 270 0.50 -10.35 -0.18
C PHE A 270 0.75 -10.51 1.32
N ASN A 271 -0.31 -10.65 2.12
CA ASN A 271 -0.20 -10.84 3.57
C ASN A 271 0.44 -12.19 3.92
N TYR A 272 0.03 -13.26 3.23
CA TYR A 272 0.56 -14.61 3.42
C TYR A 272 2.05 -14.71 3.07
N PHE A 273 2.51 -13.98 2.05
CA PHE A 273 3.93 -13.92 1.72
C PHE A 273 4.79 -13.40 2.89
N TYR A 274 4.22 -12.53 3.72
CA TYR A 274 4.82 -12.03 4.95
C TYR A 274 4.27 -12.72 6.20
N PHE A 275 3.82 -13.96 6.11
CA PHE A 275 3.37 -14.78 7.26
C PHE A 275 2.30 -14.11 8.14
N GLY A 276 1.46 -13.25 7.55
CA GLY A 276 0.45 -12.52 8.29
C GLY A 276 0.96 -11.25 8.98
N PHE A 277 2.27 -10.97 8.99
CA PHE A 277 2.87 -9.83 9.69
C PHE A 277 2.36 -8.45 9.22
N ILE A 278 1.78 -8.36 8.03
CA ILE A 278 1.12 -7.14 7.54
C ILE A 278 -0.14 -6.84 8.39
N THR A 279 -0.78 -7.88 8.93
CA THR A 279 -2.01 -7.83 9.71
C THR A 279 -1.96 -8.55 11.05
N LEU A 280 -0.78 -8.92 11.57
CA LEU A 280 -0.59 -9.55 12.90
C LEU A 280 -0.15 -8.51 13.96
N GLU A 281 -0.86 -8.42 15.07
CA GLU A 281 -0.52 -7.49 16.18
C GLU A 281 0.55 -8.14 17.04
N ARG A 282 1.37 -7.35 17.73
CA ARG A 282 2.34 -7.91 18.69
C ARG A 282 1.69 -8.87 19.70
N ALA A 283 0.45 -8.57 20.11
CA ALA A 283 -0.30 -9.40 21.04
C ALA A 283 -0.75 -10.72 20.43
N GLU A 284 -1.14 -10.71 19.15
CA GLU A 284 -1.52 -11.91 18.42
C GLU A 284 -0.28 -12.79 18.17
N TYR A 285 0.84 -12.18 17.77
CA TYR A 285 2.10 -12.91 17.61
C TYR A 285 2.57 -13.57 18.91
N LEU A 286 2.56 -12.82 20.01
CA LEU A 286 2.96 -13.36 21.31
C LEU A 286 1.99 -14.45 21.77
N TYR A 287 0.70 -14.29 21.52
CA TYR A 287 -0.27 -15.34 21.82
C TYR A 287 -0.02 -16.61 21.02
N GLU A 288 0.21 -16.51 19.71
CA GLU A 288 0.54 -17.66 18.85
C GLU A 288 1.85 -18.34 19.26
N THR A 289 2.87 -17.55 19.60
CA THR A 289 4.20 -18.04 19.99
C THR A 289 4.18 -18.70 21.37
N TYR A 290 3.43 -18.11 22.31
CA TYR A 290 3.34 -18.58 23.69
C TYR A 290 2.00 -19.29 23.96
N TRP A 291 1.35 -19.82 22.93
CA TRP A 291 -0.03 -20.33 23.01
C TRP A 291 -0.20 -21.40 24.07
N GLU A 292 0.79 -22.30 24.18
CA GLU A 292 0.81 -23.35 25.20
C GLU A 292 0.83 -22.77 26.62
N TYR A 293 1.68 -21.77 26.87
CA TYR A 293 1.73 -21.07 28.16
C TYR A 293 0.41 -20.32 28.45
N PHE A 294 -0.21 -19.71 27.43
CA PHE A 294 -1.53 -19.09 27.56
C PHE A 294 -2.63 -20.12 27.85
N ARG A 295 -2.58 -21.31 27.25
CA ARG A 295 -3.52 -22.40 27.53
C ARG A 295 -3.44 -22.87 28.98
N GLU A 296 -2.23 -22.93 29.51
CA GLU A 296 -1.98 -23.33 30.91
C GLU A 296 -2.54 -22.36 31.96
N LEU A 297 -2.86 -21.11 31.60
CA LEU A 297 -3.55 -20.17 32.51
C LEU A 297 -4.94 -20.67 32.98
N GLU A 298 -5.55 -21.63 32.28
CA GLU A 298 -6.91 -22.14 32.57
C GLU A 298 -6.95 -23.44 33.35
N ASP A 299 -5.85 -24.18 33.43
CA ASP A 299 -5.88 -25.52 33.99
C ASP A 299 -5.61 -25.48 35.50
N ASP A 300 -6.67 -25.63 36.30
CA ASP A 300 -6.62 -25.71 37.77
C ASP A 300 -5.72 -26.85 38.28
N ARG A 301 -5.36 -27.82 37.43
CA ARG A 301 -4.41 -28.90 37.75
C ARG A 301 -2.99 -28.38 37.99
N TRP A 302 -2.70 -27.11 37.69
CA TRP A 302 -1.33 -26.59 37.87
C TRP A 302 -0.92 -26.27 39.31
N LYS A 303 -1.84 -26.32 40.28
CA LYS A 303 -1.49 -26.27 41.71
C LYS A 303 -0.68 -27.49 42.18
N GLU A 304 -0.54 -28.53 41.33
CA GLU A 304 0.07 -29.81 41.67
C GLU A 304 1.45 -30.07 41.01
N HIS A 305 1.99 -29.16 40.19
CA HIS A 305 3.32 -29.36 39.58
C HIS A 305 4.47 -28.99 40.52
N THR A 306 5.66 -29.53 40.20
CA THR A 306 6.89 -29.24 40.93
C THR A 306 7.17 -27.75 40.93
N SER A 307 7.60 -27.20 42.08
CA SER A 307 7.85 -25.75 42.27
C SER A 307 8.72 -25.13 41.16
N THR A 308 9.67 -25.90 40.63
CA THR A 308 10.56 -25.50 39.53
C THR A 308 9.83 -25.18 38.23
N PHE A 309 8.79 -25.93 37.87
CA PHE A 309 8.01 -25.61 36.67
C PHE A 309 7.21 -24.32 36.87
N GLN A 310 6.58 -24.17 38.04
CA GLN A 310 5.77 -23.00 38.35
C GLN A 310 6.61 -21.72 38.29
N GLU A 311 7.85 -21.75 38.78
CA GLU A 311 8.80 -20.63 38.68
C GLU A 311 9.13 -20.28 37.21
N ILE A 312 9.44 -21.28 36.37
CA ILE A 312 9.77 -21.07 34.95
C ILE A 312 8.58 -20.47 34.19
N TRP A 313 7.38 -21.02 34.39
CA TRP A 313 6.16 -20.52 33.76
C TRP A 313 5.86 -19.08 34.18
N GLU A 314 5.97 -18.79 35.49
CA GLU A 314 5.75 -17.43 36.00
C GLU A 314 6.74 -16.43 35.41
N GLU A 315 8.02 -16.81 35.29
CA GLU A 315 9.04 -15.98 34.64
C GLU A 315 8.73 -15.71 33.17
N GLU A 316 8.33 -16.71 32.40
CA GLU A 316 7.98 -16.54 30.98
C GLU A 316 6.73 -15.66 30.79
N MET A 317 5.69 -15.87 31.58
CA MET A 317 4.47 -15.05 31.50
C MET A 317 4.71 -13.61 31.92
N LEU A 318 5.61 -13.40 32.88
CA LEU A 318 6.09 -12.07 33.21
C LEU A 318 6.88 -11.45 32.03
N LYS A 319 7.74 -12.21 31.33
CA LYS A 319 8.37 -11.70 30.09
C LYS A 319 7.32 -11.27 29.06
N VAL A 320 6.30 -12.09 28.80
CA VAL A 320 5.20 -11.75 27.87
C VAL A 320 4.45 -10.49 28.29
N ALA A 321 4.09 -10.36 29.58
CA ALA A 321 3.41 -9.16 30.07
C ALA A 321 4.30 -7.90 30.01
N ASN A 322 5.62 -8.03 30.17
CA ASN A 322 6.55 -6.91 29.95
C ASN A 322 6.58 -6.49 28.48
N LEU A 323 6.73 -7.44 27.55
CA LEU A 323 6.73 -7.21 26.10
C LEU A 323 5.45 -6.52 25.61
N LEU A 324 4.31 -6.86 26.20
CA LEU A 324 3.02 -6.24 25.91
C LEU A 324 2.84 -4.85 26.55
N GLY A 325 3.78 -4.40 27.37
CA GLY A 325 3.69 -3.16 28.14
C GLY A 325 2.63 -3.21 29.25
N VAL A 326 2.21 -4.41 29.66
CA VAL A 326 1.20 -4.63 30.70
C VAL A 326 1.76 -4.28 32.09
N TYR A 327 3.06 -4.42 32.30
CA TYR A 327 3.81 -3.89 33.44
C TYR A 327 5.22 -3.40 33.03
N LYS A 328 5.84 -2.56 33.86
CA LYS A 328 7.26 -2.13 33.73
C LYS A 328 7.90 -1.98 35.12
N GLY A 329 9.18 -2.36 35.24
CA GLY A 329 10.00 -2.16 36.45
C GLY A 329 9.97 -3.30 37.47
N SER A 330 10.44 -3.03 38.70
CA SER A 330 10.58 -4.04 39.75
C SER A 330 9.25 -4.70 40.12
N ILE A 331 9.32 -6.02 40.30
CA ILE A 331 8.17 -6.87 40.53
C ILE A 331 7.77 -6.82 42.00
N THR A 332 6.50 -6.53 42.24
CA THR A 332 5.87 -6.70 43.55
C THR A 332 4.76 -7.71 43.42
N PRO A 333 4.39 -8.46 44.49
CA PRO A 333 3.33 -9.47 44.42
C PRO A 333 2.02 -8.92 43.81
N LYS A 334 1.65 -7.69 44.18
CA LYS A 334 0.46 -6.99 43.67
C LYS A 334 0.56 -6.58 42.19
N ARG A 335 1.76 -6.29 41.68
CA ARG A 335 1.98 -6.01 40.25
C ARG A 335 1.96 -7.28 39.41
N LYS A 336 2.52 -8.36 39.96
CA LYS A 336 2.49 -9.70 39.36
C LYS A 336 1.06 -10.18 39.18
N GLU A 337 0.24 -10.13 40.23
CA GLU A 337 -1.19 -10.49 40.17
C GLU A 337 -1.95 -9.70 39.09
N ARG A 338 -1.76 -8.37 39.03
CA ARG A 338 -2.38 -7.52 38.00
C ARG A 338 -1.92 -7.84 36.57
N ALA A 339 -0.66 -8.23 36.40
CA ALA A 339 -0.12 -8.60 35.09
C ALA A 339 -0.81 -9.87 34.58
N PHE A 340 -0.94 -10.89 35.44
CA PHE A 340 -1.66 -12.12 35.11
C PHE A 340 -3.14 -11.89 34.81
N THR A 341 -3.85 -11.06 35.59
CA THR A 341 -5.25 -10.72 35.29
C THR A 341 -5.41 -10.12 33.90
N ARG A 342 -4.52 -9.18 33.52
CA ARG A 342 -4.56 -8.54 32.20
C ARG A 342 -4.17 -9.49 31.07
N LEU A 343 -3.25 -10.43 31.30
CA LEU A 343 -2.95 -11.48 30.33
C LEU A 343 -4.15 -12.40 30.11
N ALA A 344 -4.87 -12.79 31.16
CA ALA A 344 -6.08 -13.60 31.06
C ALA A 344 -7.21 -12.87 30.29
N GLU A 345 -7.42 -11.58 30.57
CA GLU A 345 -8.36 -10.74 29.79
C GLU A 345 -7.97 -10.64 28.32
N LEU A 346 -6.66 -10.47 28.04
CA LEU A 346 -6.15 -10.41 26.68
C LEU A 346 -6.36 -11.73 25.94
N LYS A 347 -6.04 -12.85 26.58
CA LYS A 347 -6.21 -14.21 26.06
C LYS A 347 -7.65 -14.43 25.61
N LYS A 348 -8.60 -14.20 26.52
CA LYS A 348 -10.04 -14.34 26.23
C LYS A 348 -10.47 -13.50 25.03
N ARG A 349 -9.96 -12.27 24.92
CA ARG A 349 -10.25 -11.38 23.79
C ARG A 349 -9.68 -11.92 22.45
N LEU A 350 -8.54 -12.59 22.49
CA LEU A 350 -7.92 -13.21 21.31
C LEU A 350 -8.66 -14.48 20.91
N GLU A 351 -9.04 -15.34 21.86
CA GLU A 351 -9.88 -16.52 21.62
C GLU A 351 -11.24 -16.14 21.02
N GLU A 352 -11.94 -15.15 21.62
CA GLU A 352 -13.19 -14.63 21.06
C GLU A 352 -13.01 -14.06 19.64
N LYS A 353 -11.80 -13.62 19.28
CA LYS A 353 -11.49 -13.13 17.95
C LYS A 353 -11.22 -14.29 16.99
N GLU A 354 -10.52 -15.33 17.42
CA GLU A 354 -10.29 -16.55 16.65
C GLU A 354 -11.58 -17.33 16.42
N GLU A 355 -12.41 -17.54 17.45
CA GLU A 355 -13.72 -18.21 17.31
C GLU A 355 -14.63 -17.46 16.33
N LYS A 356 -14.61 -16.11 16.37
CA LYS A 356 -15.33 -15.30 15.38
C LYS A 356 -14.76 -15.51 13.97
N LEU A 357 -13.44 -15.57 13.83
CA LEU A 357 -12.81 -15.84 12.54
C LEU A 357 -13.17 -17.25 12.05
N ASP A 358 -13.13 -18.26 12.89
CA ASP A 358 -13.44 -19.66 12.55
C ASP A 358 -14.91 -19.85 12.17
N GLU A 359 -15.83 -19.22 12.91
CA GLU A 359 -17.25 -19.23 12.56
C GLU A 359 -17.49 -18.47 11.24
N GLU A 360 -16.80 -17.35 11.03
CA GLU A 360 -16.82 -16.63 9.75
C GLU A 360 -16.27 -17.49 8.59
N TYR A 361 -15.18 -18.23 8.78
CA TYR A 361 -14.61 -19.14 7.77
C TYR A 361 -15.50 -20.36 7.50
N ARG A 362 -16.16 -20.91 8.53
CA ARG A 362 -17.16 -21.99 8.38
C ARG A 362 -18.37 -21.53 7.57
N LEU A 363 -18.83 -20.29 7.77
CA LEU A 363 -19.95 -19.71 7.04
C LEU A 363 -19.58 -19.33 5.59
N ASP A 364 -18.33 -18.92 5.33
CA ASP A 364 -17.81 -18.59 3.98
C ASP A 364 -17.74 -19.84 3.06
N ALA A 365 -17.62 -21.06 3.63
CA ALA A 365 -17.76 -22.30 2.87
C ALA A 365 -19.19 -22.54 2.33
N LEU A 366 -20.19 -21.86 2.89
CA LEU A 366 -21.61 -22.11 2.64
C LEU A 366 -22.31 -20.98 1.85
N ILE A 367 -21.82 -19.73 1.90
CA ILE A 367 -22.54 -18.58 1.32
C ILE A 367 -21.56 -17.68 0.55
N SER A 368 -21.50 -17.87 -0.77
CA SER A 368 -20.89 -16.90 -1.67
C SER A 368 -21.60 -15.54 -1.56
N GLY A 369 -20.92 -14.51 -1.06
CA GLY A 369 -21.24 -13.13 -1.46
C GLY A 369 -21.65 -12.12 -0.38
N ARG A 370 -21.24 -12.24 0.88
CA ARG A 370 -21.32 -11.08 1.80
C ARG A 370 -19.94 -10.62 2.27
N GLN A 371 -19.68 -9.36 1.93
CA GLN A 371 -18.53 -8.53 2.29
C GLN A 371 -18.12 -8.69 3.77
N ARG A 372 -16.81 -8.79 4.05
CA ARG A 372 -16.21 -8.20 5.27
C ARG A 372 -14.68 -8.26 5.32
N GLY A 373 -14.09 -7.18 5.85
CA GLY A 373 -13.39 -7.31 7.14
C GLY A 373 -11.88 -7.12 7.17
N ARG A 374 -11.14 -7.32 6.08
CA ARG A 374 -9.70 -6.98 6.04
C ARG A 374 -9.53 -5.63 5.38
N GLY A 375 -9.23 -4.60 6.18
CA GLY A 375 -9.09 -3.22 5.72
C GLY A 375 -8.32 -3.11 4.41
N GLY A 376 -7.23 -3.87 4.25
CA GLY A 376 -6.31 -3.84 3.12
C GLY A 376 -6.87 -4.12 1.72
N GLU A 377 -7.98 -4.87 1.57
CA GLU A 377 -8.59 -5.10 0.25
C GLU A 377 -9.00 -3.78 -0.42
N MET A 378 -9.69 -2.92 0.34
CA MET A 378 -10.14 -1.63 -0.15
C MET A 378 -8.96 -0.72 -0.49
N TYR A 379 -7.85 -0.82 0.26
CA TYR A 379 -6.64 -0.04 -0.01
C TYR A 379 -6.02 -0.43 -1.35
N PHE A 380 -5.90 -1.72 -1.66
CA PHE A 380 -5.34 -2.16 -2.94
C PHE A 380 -6.20 -1.72 -4.12
N ARG A 381 -7.53 -1.79 -3.99
CA ARG A 381 -8.45 -1.21 -4.98
C ARG A 381 -8.25 0.31 -5.09
N ASP A 382 -8.16 1.02 -3.98
CA ASP A 382 -8.01 2.47 -3.95
C ASP A 382 -6.65 2.91 -4.52
N PHE A 383 -5.59 2.15 -4.31
CA PHE A 383 -4.27 2.35 -4.90
C PHE A 383 -4.30 2.21 -6.42
N ILE A 384 -4.97 1.17 -6.96
CA ILE A 384 -5.08 0.95 -8.41
C ILE A 384 -5.98 2.01 -9.06
N THR A 385 -7.07 2.38 -8.40
CA THR A 385 -8.00 3.40 -8.91
C THR A 385 -7.51 4.84 -8.69
N GLY A 386 -6.46 5.04 -7.89
CA GLY A 386 -5.93 6.36 -7.54
C GLY A 386 -6.80 7.15 -6.56
N ARG A 387 -7.72 6.47 -5.85
CA ARG A 387 -8.47 7.06 -4.73
C ARG A 387 -7.58 7.29 -3.52
N ARG A 388 -6.44 6.61 -3.46
CA ARG A 388 -5.49 6.66 -2.36
C ARG A 388 -4.06 6.64 -2.88
N ASP A 389 -3.20 7.44 -2.27
CA ASP A 389 -1.77 7.45 -2.55
C ASP A 389 -1.08 6.24 -1.93
N ILE A 390 -0.13 5.67 -2.66
CA ILE A 390 0.72 4.58 -2.18
C ILE A 390 1.92 5.21 -1.49
N ASN A 391 2.13 4.90 -0.21
CA ASN A 391 3.33 5.38 0.49
C ASN A 391 4.58 4.57 0.12
N ARG A 392 5.75 5.13 0.44
CA ARG A 392 7.06 4.56 0.13
C ARG A 392 7.20 3.10 0.56
N ASP A 393 6.90 2.80 1.81
CA ASP A 393 7.16 1.49 2.40
C ASP A 393 6.21 0.43 1.81
N THR A 394 4.94 0.78 1.58
CA THR A 394 3.97 -0.08 0.90
C THR A 394 4.43 -0.41 -0.52
N LEU A 395 4.95 0.58 -1.26
CA LEU A 395 5.46 0.34 -2.60
C LEU A 395 6.66 -0.61 -2.56
N ILE A 396 7.65 -0.36 -1.69
CA ILE A 396 8.84 -1.21 -1.56
C ILE A 396 8.46 -2.65 -1.23
N THR A 397 7.62 -2.84 -0.22
CA THR A 397 7.21 -4.17 0.22
C THR A 397 6.37 -4.88 -0.85
N PHE A 398 5.52 -4.17 -1.60
CA PHE A 398 4.81 -4.75 -2.74
C PHE A 398 5.76 -5.20 -3.87
N LEU A 399 6.80 -4.41 -4.18
CA LEU A 399 7.81 -4.79 -5.18
C LEU A 399 8.57 -6.06 -4.76
N LEU A 400 8.97 -6.16 -3.48
CA LEU A 400 9.62 -7.36 -2.93
C LEU A 400 8.71 -8.59 -2.98
N PHE A 401 7.42 -8.43 -2.68
CA PHE A 401 6.43 -9.49 -2.84
C PHE A 401 6.38 -10.01 -4.28
N VAL A 402 6.32 -9.12 -5.27
CA VAL A 402 6.28 -9.55 -6.68
C VAL A 402 7.57 -10.25 -7.08
N ASP A 403 8.74 -9.69 -6.73
CA ASP A 403 10.04 -10.30 -7.01
C ASP A 403 10.21 -11.68 -6.37
N GLY A 404 9.71 -11.85 -5.14
CA GLY A 404 9.77 -13.11 -4.41
C GLY A 404 8.77 -14.18 -4.86
N THR A 405 7.79 -13.83 -5.70
CA THR A 405 6.68 -14.73 -6.11
C THR A 405 6.48 -14.85 -7.62
N THR A 406 7.33 -14.19 -8.41
CA THR A 406 7.22 -14.09 -9.87
C THR A 406 8.61 -14.22 -10.49
N GLU A 407 8.73 -15.01 -11.56
CA GLU A 407 9.97 -15.08 -12.32
C GLU A 407 10.16 -13.82 -13.17
N LEU A 408 10.91 -12.85 -12.62
CA LEU A 408 11.24 -11.61 -13.32
C LEU A 408 12.52 -11.75 -14.14
N SER A 409 12.51 -11.16 -15.34
CA SER A 409 13.73 -10.98 -16.14
C SER A 409 14.76 -10.13 -15.38
N ILE A 410 16.04 -10.31 -15.72
CA ILE A 410 17.17 -9.69 -15.00
C ILE A 410 16.98 -8.18 -14.83
N GLU A 411 16.50 -7.49 -15.86
CA GLU A 411 16.25 -6.04 -15.85
C GLU A 411 15.10 -5.59 -14.95
N LYS A 412 14.15 -6.50 -14.68
CA LYS A 412 12.94 -6.23 -13.90
C LYS A 412 13.08 -6.64 -12.43
N ARG A 413 14.07 -7.47 -12.10
CA ARG A 413 14.36 -7.94 -10.73
C ARG A 413 14.60 -6.77 -9.79
N ILE A 414 14.15 -6.97 -8.55
CA ILE A 414 14.23 -5.95 -7.52
C ILE A 414 15.60 -6.01 -6.85
N THR A 415 16.49 -5.13 -7.30
CA THR A 415 17.79 -4.86 -6.67
C THR A 415 17.76 -3.54 -5.90
N LYS A 416 18.76 -3.27 -5.06
CA LYS A 416 18.89 -1.96 -4.36
C LYS A 416 18.89 -0.80 -5.35
N LEU A 417 19.63 -0.93 -6.46
CA LEU A 417 19.66 0.05 -7.54
C LEU A 417 18.27 0.25 -8.15
N ARG A 418 17.55 -0.85 -8.41
CA ARG A 418 16.21 -0.79 -8.99
C ARG A 418 15.22 -0.12 -8.05
N ILE A 419 15.21 -0.48 -6.75
CA ILE A 419 14.37 0.19 -5.75
C ILE A 419 14.66 1.68 -5.73
N ASN A 420 15.93 2.09 -5.59
CA ASN A 420 16.29 3.50 -5.54
C ASN A 420 15.92 4.28 -6.81
N THR A 421 15.94 3.62 -7.97
CA THR A 421 15.45 4.19 -9.23
C THR A 421 13.94 4.40 -9.20
N VAL A 422 13.19 3.39 -8.77
CA VAL A 422 11.72 3.47 -8.63
C VAL A 422 11.34 4.55 -7.62
N LEU A 423 11.98 4.59 -6.45
CA LEU A 423 11.74 5.58 -5.40
C LEU A 423 11.98 7.00 -5.89
N ARG A 424 13.12 7.24 -6.57
CA ARG A 424 13.43 8.53 -7.17
C ARG A 424 12.37 8.96 -8.19
N ASN A 425 11.94 8.05 -9.06
CA ASN A 425 10.91 8.33 -10.05
C ASN A 425 9.54 8.63 -9.41
N CYS A 426 9.29 8.15 -8.19
CA CYS A 426 8.09 8.43 -7.42
C CYS A 426 8.22 9.66 -6.49
N GLY A 427 9.38 10.33 -6.45
CA GLY A 427 9.65 11.43 -5.52
C GLY A 427 9.79 11.00 -4.05
N PHE A 428 10.13 9.72 -3.80
CA PHE A 428 10.45 9.20 -2.48
C PHE A 428 11.96 9.27 -2.21
N ALA A 429 12.33 9.45 -0.95
CA ALA A 429 13.71 9.32 -0.50
C ALA A 429 14.26 7.92 -0.82
N GLN A 430 15.53 7.85 -1.19
CA GLN A 430 16.22 6.58 -1.46
C GLN A 430 16.38 5.76 -0.19
N LEU A 431 16.82 4.50 -0.32
CA LEU A 431 17.16 3.65 0.82
C LEU A 431 18.41 4.21 1.52
N VAL A 432 18.31 4.46 2.83
CA VAL A 432 19.40 4.89 3.72
C VAL A 432 19.54 3.91 4.90
N PRO A 433 20.13 2.72 4.67
CA PRO A 433 20.19 1.63 5.66
C PRO A 433 20.87 2.00 6.99
N GLN A 434 21.73 3.01 6.98
CA GLN A 434 22.47 3.45 8.16
C GLN A 434 21.61 4.27 9.14
N GLU A 435 20.53 4.87 8.65
CA GLU A 435 19.75 5.86 9.42
C GLU A 435 18.32 5.38 9.69
N ARG A 436 17.79 4.44 8.89
CA ARG A 436 16.40 3.96 9.01
C ARG A 436 16.33 2.45 9.15
N ASN A 437 15.74 1.96 10.26
CA ASN A 437 15.56 0.52 10.53
C ASN A 437 14.86 -0.24 9.40
N PHE A 438 13.81 0.35 8.82
CA PHE A 438 13.13 -0.24 7.67
C PHE A 438 14.08 -0.39 6.47
N ASP A 439 14.89 0.63 6.16
CA ASP A 439 15.81 0.58 5.02
C ASP A 439 16.96 -0.40 5.27
N LYS A 440 17.40 -0.54 6.52
CA LYS A 440 18.34 -1.59 6.95
C LYS A 440 17.77 -2.96 6.66
N PHE A 441 16.56 -3.22 7.14
CA PHE A 441 15.85 -4.47 6.88
C PHE A 441 15.75 -4.77 5.37
N ILE A 442 15.36 -3.78 4.56
CA ILE A 442 15.26 -3.96 3.10
C ILE A 442 16.64 -4.27 2.48
N SER A 443 17.69 -3.59 2.93
CA SER A 443 19.06 -3.85 2.46
C SER A 443 19.52 -5.26 2.81
N ASP A 444 19.27 -5.71 4.04
CA ASP A 444 19.63 -7.04 4.52
C ASP A 444 18.82 -8.12 3.79
N TYR A 445 17.52 -7.88 3.57
CA TYR A 445 16.63 -8.76 2.82
C TYR A 445 17.11 -8.99 1.38
N LEU A 446 17.53 -7.90 0.71
CA LEU A 446 18.09 -7.97 -0.64
C LEU A 446 19.46 -8.66 -0.68
N GLY A 447 20.21 -8.66 0.42
CA GLY A 447 21.48 -9.37 0.56
C GLY A 447 21.34 -10.89 0.75
N LYS A 448 20.16 -11.38 1.14
CA LYS A 448 19.89 -12.82 1.28
C LYS A 448 19.65 -13.48 -0.08
N THR A 449 20.29 -14.61 -0.33
CA THR A 449 20.27 -15.29 -1.63
C THR A 449 19.15 -16.32 -1.75
N ASN A 450 18.79 -16.97 -0.65
CA ASN A 450 17.75 -18.00 -0.64
C ASN A 450 16.52 -17.59 0.19
N ARG A 451 15.42 -18.30 -0.03
CA ARG A 451 14.13 -18.01 0.60
C ARG A 451 14.15 -18.23 2.12
N SER A 452 14.83 -19.27 2.61
CA SER A 452 14.92 -19.55 4.06
C SER A 452 15.51 -18.38 4.82
N GLN A 453 16.66 -17.87 4.37
CA GLN A 453 17.33 -16.72 5.01
C GLN A 453 16.47 -15.45 5.02
N LYS A 454 15.63 -15.25 3.99
CA LYS A 454 14.68 -14.13 3.92
C LYS A 454 13.54 -14.29 4.92
N ILE A 455 13.11 -15.53 5.16
CA ILE A 455 12.09 -15.88 6.16
C ILE A 455 12.68 -15.69 7.56
N ASP A 456 13.87 -16.23 7.82
CA ASP A 456 14.55 -16.09 9.12
C ASP A 456 14.72 -14.61 9.50
N LEU A 457 15.16 -13.78 8.54
CA LEU A 457 15.27 -12.32 8.74
C LEU A 457 13.92 -11.66 9.08
N LEU A 458 12.81 -12.10 8.47
CA LEU A 458 11.47 -11.57 8.78
C LEU A 458 11.07 -11.89 10.21
N TYR A 459 11.30 -13.13 10.67
CA TYR A 459 11.00 -13.55 12.03
C TYR A 459 11.88 -12.84 13.05
N GLU A 460 13.20 -12.75 12.80
CA GLU A 460 14.14 -12.01 13.64
C GLU A 460 13.71 -10.54 13.80
N ALA A 461 13.38 -9.87 12.69
CA ALA A 461 12.96 -8.47 12.72
C ALA A 461 11.60 -8.26 13.42
N ALA A 462 10.67 -9.21 13.30
CA ALA A 462 9.41 -9.19 14.05
C ALA A 462 9.65 -9.37 15.55
N GLN A 463 10.52 -10.31 15.93
CA GLN A 463 10.90 -10.57 17.32
C GLN A 463 11.58 -9.34 17.94
N GLU A 464 12.55 -8.74 17.26
CA GLU A 464 13.22 -7.51 17.71
C GLU A 464 12.24 -6.35 17.94
N ALA A 465 11.25 -6.18 17.07
CA ALA A 465 10.25 -5.13 17.22
C ALA A 465 9.42 -5.36 18.50
N ILE A 466 9.06 -6.62 18.76
CA ILE A 466 8.28 -7.01 19.94
C ILE A 466 9.08 -6.81 21.23
N GLU A 467 10.38 -7.14 21.21
CA GLU A 467 11.30 -6.88 22.32
C GLU A 467 11.44 -5.40 22.68
N ARG A 468 11.30 -4.51 21.68
CA ARG A 468 11.23 -3.06 21.88
C ARG A 468 9.83 -2.57 22.32
N GLY A 469 8.85 -3.46 22.38
CA GLY A 469 7.47 -3.13 22.69
C GLY A 469 6.76 -2.42 21.53
N GLU A 470 7.15 -2.68 20.29
CA GLU A 470 6.59 -2.10 19.08
C GLU A 470 5.85 -3.17 18.24
N ASP A 471 4.89 -2.76 17.41
CA ASP A 471 4.39 -3.66 16.36
C ASP A 471 5.46 -3.77 15.25
N PHE A 472 5.51 -4.91 14.56
CA PHE A 472 6.42 -5.08 13.44
C PHE A 472 6.16 -4.01 12.36
N CYS A 473 7.23 -3.51 11.72
CA CYS A 473 7.17 -2.34 10.83
C CYS A 473 6.23 -2.49 9.62
N PHE A 474 5.86 -3.72 9.23
CA PHE A 474 4.93 -3.98 8.13
C PHE A 474 3.46 -3.89 8.57
N ARG A 475 3.20 -3.95 9.89
CA ARG A 475 1.85 -3.92 10.46
C ARG A 475 1.13 -2.67 9.96
N LYS A 476 0.04 -2.89 9.23
CA LYS A 476 -0.85 -1.81 8.77
C LYS A 476 -0.10 -0.71 7.99
N MET A 477 1.07 -0.98 7.41
CA MET A 477 1.87 0.01 6.68
C MET A 477 1.15 0.60 5.46
N TYR A 478 0.10 -0.07 4.98
CA TYR A 478 -0.76 0.38 3.89
C TYR A 478 -1.83 1.38 4.35
N LEU A 479 -2.16 1.44 5.65
CA LEU A 479 -3.17 2.37 6.20
C LEU A 479 -2.80 3.85 6.04
N PRO A 480 -1.54 4.28 6.29
CA PRO A 480 -1.13 5.68 6.18
C PRO A 480 -1.10 6.21 4.74
N GLY A 481 -1.30 5.37 3.71
CA GLY A 481 -1.48 5.88 2.35
C GLY A 481 -2.69 6.78 2.36
N LYS A 482 -2.54 8.09 2.50
CA LYS A 482 -3.64 9.04 2.60
C LYS A 482 -3.18 10.27 1.86
N SER A 483 -4.05 10.82 1.02
CA SER A 483 -3.74 12.11 0.41
C SER A 483 -3.65 13.14 1.51
N ASN A 484 -2.45 13.64 1.79
CA ASN A 484 -2.21 14.69 2.79
C ASN A 484 -2.93 16.00 2.43
N GLN A 485 -3.58 16.08 1.27
CA GLN A 485 -4.33 17.23 0.79
C GLN A 485 -5.34 17.75 1.84
N GLU A 486 -6.14 16.87 2.47
CA GLU A 486 -7.12 17.32 3.46
C GLU A 486 -6.48 17.81 4.76
N GLU A 487 -5.38 17.19 5.20
CA GLU A 487 -4.69 17.53 6.44
C GLU A 487 -3.87 18.82 6.29
N LEU A 488 -3.23 19.00 5.14
CA LEU A 488 -2.57 20.24 4.74
C LEU A 488 -3.55 21.40 4.66
N LEU A 489 -4.75 21.18 4.10
CA LEU A 489 -5.81 22.19 4.05
C LEU A 489 -6.35 22.52 5.44
N LYS A 490 -6.56 21.50 6.30
CA LYS A 490 -7.08 21.66 7.66
C LYS A 490 -6.14 22.41 8.59
N TYR A 491 -4.84 22.11 8.54
CA TYR A 491 -3.85 22.76 9.40
C TYR A 491 -3.78 24.28 9.18
N ILE A 492 -3.94 24.73 7.93
CA ILE A 492 -4.00 26.16 7.60
C ILE A 492 -5.28 26.81 8.14
N THR A 493 -6.43 26.14 8.06
CA THR A 493 -7.68 26.65 8.65
C THR A 493 -7.69 26.59 10.17
N GLU A 494 -6.96 25.65 10.80
CA GLU A 494 -6.92 25.51 12.26
C GLU A 494 -5.88 26.42 12.93
N SER A 495 -4.82 26.82 12.20
CA SER A 495 -3.89 27.88 12.64
C SER A 495 -4.56 29.24 12.90
N GLU A 496 -5.83 29.39 12.47
CA GLU A 496 -6.68 30.56 12.74
C GLU A 496 -7.26 30.59 14.17
N SER A 497 -7.10 29.52 14.95
CA SER A 497 -7.61 29.44 16.33
C SER A 497 -6.53 29.56 17.42
N GLY A 498 -5.26 29.73 17.03
CA GLY A 498 -4.11 29.69 17.92
C GLY A 498 -3.53 31.04 18.38
N GLU A 499 -4.14 32.18 18.01
CA GLU A 499 -3.76 33.51 18.54
C GLU A 499 -4.58 33.95 19.77
N ASN A 500 -5.24 33.02 20.46
CA ASN A 500 -5.72 33.25 21.82
C ASN A 500 -5.48 32.01 22.69
N LEU A 501 -4.25 31.89 23.20
CA LEU A 501 -3.96 31.31 24.52
C LEU A 501 -2.68 31.94 25.07
#